data_AF-A0A435U0J3-F1
#
_entry.id   AF-A0A435U0J3-F1
#
_cell.length_a   1.000
_cell.length_b   1.000
_cell.length_c   1.000
_cell.angle_alpha   90.00
_cell.angle_beta   90.00
_cell.angle_gamma   90.00
#
_symmetry.space_group_name_H-M   'P 1'
#
loop_
_entity.id
_entity.type
_entity.pdbx_description
1 polymer ?
#
loop_
_entity_poly.entity_id
_entity_poly.type
_entity_poly.pdbx_seq_one_letter_code
_entity_poly.pdbx_strand_id
1 'polypeptide(L)' 'MAAFLLDKGADIEAVKPPAGYKPLHIAASYDKPEMVAFLLQRGAQANGRDFEERTPLHLVARLGFMPFRIERLPTLRSP' A
#
# COMPACT_ATOMS: atom_id res chain seq x y z
N MET A 1 8.69 -7.83 -13.07
CA MET A 1 8.10 -6.72 -13.86
C MET A 1 8.14 -5.38 -13.11
N ALA A 2 7.59 -5.26 -11.90
CA ALA A 2 7.59 -3.98 -11.18
C ALA A 2 9.00 -3.46 -10.82
N ALA A 3 9.93 -4.36 -10.47
CA ALA A 3 11.32 -3.97 -10.24
C ALA A 3 12.01 -3.36 -11.47
N PHE A 4 11.69 -3.89 -12.66
CA PHE A 4 12.21 -3.40 -13.93
C PHE A 4 11.62 -2.03 -14.30
N LEU A 5 10.34 -1.79 -13.97
CA LEU A 5 9.71 -0.49 -14.20
C LEU A 5 10.33 0.60 -13.32
N LEU A 6 10.57 0.32 -12.03
CA LEU A 6 11.25 1.26 -11.14
C LEU A 6 12.70 1.53 -11.59
N ASP A 7 13.40 0.50 -12.06
CA ASP A 7 14.77 0.64 -12.58
C ASP A 7 14.84 1.49 -13.86
N LYS A 8 13.75 1.51 -14.64
CA LYS A 8 13.57 2.40 -15.79
C LYS A 8 13.15 3.83 -15.43
N GLY A 9 13.15 4.18 -14.15
CA GLY A 9 12.77 5.51 -13.65
C GLY A 9 11.28 5.73 -13.49
N ALA A 10 10.48 4.65 -13.37
CA ALA A 10 9.07 4.79 -13.02
C ALA A 10 8.94 5.38 -11.61
N ASP A 11 8.07 6.38 -11.48
CA ASP A 11 7.78 7.00 -10.19
C ASP A 11 7.00 6.03 -9.29
N ILE A 12 7.58 5.74 -8.12
CA ILE A 12 6.99 4.84 -7.12
C ILE A 12 5.78 5.46 -6.42
N GLU A 13 5.66 6.79 -6.48
CA GLU A 13 4.56 7.56 -5.91
C GLU A 13 3.56 8.05 -6.97
N ALA A 14 3.69 7.56 -8.20
CA ALA A 14 2.89 7.97 -9.35
C ALA A 14 1.39 7.92 -9.06
N VAL A 15 0.72 9.05 -9.23
CA VAL A 15 -0.71 9.18 -8.95
C VAL A 15 -1.50 8.93 -10.23
N LYS A 16 -2.42 7.96 -10.21
CA LYS A 16 -3.32 7.66 -11.34
C LYS A 16 -4.67 8.38 -11.17
N PRO A 17 -5.01 9.37 -12.02
CA PRO A 17 -6.36 9.94 -12.09
C PRO A 17 -7.36 8.91 -12.66
N PRO A 18 -8.66 8.99 -12.33
CA PRO A 18 -9.33 10.05 -11.56
C PRO A 18 -9.37 9.83 -10.04
N ALA A 19 -8.99 8.67 -9.53
CA ALA A 19 -9.10 8.35 -8.10
C ALA A 19 -7.86 8.73 -7.27
N GLY A 20 -6.73 9.05 -7.91
CA GLY A 20 -5.49 9.37 -7.22
C GLY A 20 -4.74 8.12 -6.73
N TYR A 21 -4.97 6.96 -7.35
CA TYR A 21 -4.34 5.72 -6.88
C TYR A 21 -2.83 5.73 -7.15
N LYS A 22 -2.09 5.48 -6.07
CA LYS A 22 -0.63 5.22 -6.10
C LYS A 22 -0.35 3.74 -6.41
N PRO A 23 0.88 3.37 -6.80
CA PRO A 23 1.25 1.97 -7.03
C PRO A 23 0.97 1.09 -5.81
N LEU A 24 1.11 1.63 -4.59
CA LEU A 24 0.79 0.91 -3.37
C LEU A 24 -0.72 0.64 -3.19
N HIS A 25 -1.58 1.57 -3.59
CA HIS A 25 -3.04 1.36 -3.61
C HIS A 25 -3.42 0.26 -4.59
N ILE A 26 -2.78 0.22 -5.75
CA ILE A 26 -2.99 -0.80 -6.77
C ILE A 26 -2.51 -2.16 -6.25
N ALA A 27 -1.31 -2.23 -5.68
CA ALA A 27 -0.79 -3.47 -5.10
C ALA A 27 -1.69 -4.02 -3.99
N ALA A 28 -2.22 -3.13 -3.14
CA ALA A 28 -3.21 -3.43 -2.12
C ALA A 28 -4.55 -3.91 -2.70
N SER A 29 -5.06 -3.28 -3.76
CA SER A 29 -6.35 -3.66 -4.36
C SER A 29 -6.32 -4.99 -5.10
N TYR A 30 -5.14 -5.40 -5.56
CA TYR A 30 -4.92 -6.66 -6.28
C TYR A 30 -4.45 -7.81 -5.39
N ASP A 31 -4.41 -7.62 -4.06
CA ASP A 31 -3.94 -8.61 -3.08
C ASP A 31 -2.57 -9.19 -3.43
N LYS A 32 -1.60 -8.31 -3.72
CA LYS A 32 -0.22 -8.70 -4.06
C LYS A 32 0.73 -8.34 -2.91
N PRO A 33 0.81 -9.13 -1.84
CA PRO A 33 1.62 -8.81 -0.67
C PRO A 33 3.12 -8.69 -1.00
N GLU A 34 3.63 -9.48 -1.95
CA GLU A 34 5.02 -9.39 -2.41
C GLU A 34 5.30 -8.06 -3.11
N MET A 35 4.31 -7.56 -3.85
CA MET A 35 4.38 -6.25 -4.50
C MET A 35 4.33 -5.11 -3.50
N VAL A 36 3.50 -5.22 -2.46
CA VAL A 36 3.45 -4.25 -1.36
C VAL A 36 4.80 -4.21 -0.64
N ALA A 37 5.34 -5.36 -0.24
CA ALA A 37 6.64 -5.46 0.42
C ALA A 37 7.76 -4.89 -0.46
N PHE A 38 7.75 -5.20 -1.75
CA PHE A 38 8.73 -4.68 -2.71
C PHE A 38 8.67 -3.15 -2.85
N LEU A 39 7.47 -2.58 -2.96
CA LEU A 39 7.28 -1.13 -3.04
C LEU A 39 7.71 -0.43 -1.74
N LEU A 40 7.38 -1.00 -0.58
CA LEU A 40 7.81 -0.48 0.73
C LEU A 40 9.34 -0.52 0.88
N GLN A 41 9.99 -1.61 0.46
CA GLN A 41 11.45 -1.72 0.47
C GLN A 41 12.12 -0.67 -0.43
N ARG A 42 11.44 -0.23 -1.49
CA ARG A 42 11.93 0.80 -2.41
C ARG A 42 11.58 2.23 -1.97
N GLY A 43 10.98 2.40 -0.78
CA GLY A 43 10.69 3.71 -0.20
C GLY A 43 9.30 4.26 -0.52
N ALA A 44 8.36 3.43 -0.98
CA ALA A 44 6.98 3.86 -1.19
C ALA A 44 6.34 4.31 0.13
N GLN A 45 5.53 5.36 0.08
CA GLN A 45 4.79 5.85 1.24
C GLN A 45 3.63 4.91 1.56
N ALA A 46 3.78 4.13 2.64
CA ALA A 46 2.72 3.28 3.20
C ALA A 46 1.42 4.04 3.48
N ASN A 47 1.55 5.31 3.88
CA ASN A 47 0.45 6.20 4.25
C ASN A 47 0.05 7.18 3.13
N GLY A 48 0.53 6.95 1.90
CA GLY A 48 0.16 7.80 0.77
C GLY A 48 -1.35 7.82 0.61
N ARG A 49 -1.96 9.00 0.60
CA ARG A 49 -3.41 9.17 0.44
C ARG A 49 -3.79 9.28 -1.02
N ASP A 50 -4.89 8.66 -1.40
CA ASP A 50 -5.56 8.92 -2.68
C ASP A 50 -6.41 10.20 -2.62
N PHE A 51 -7.13 10.53 -3.70
CA PHE A 51 -7.96 11.74 -3.74
C PHE A 51 -9.22 11.66 -2.85
N GLU A 52 -9.57 10.46 -2.41
CA GLU A 52 -10.65 10.22 -1.44
C GLU A 52 -10.09 10.14 0.00
N GLU A 53 -8.85 10.60 0.22
CA GLU A 53 -8.10 10.50 1.48
C GLU A 53 -7.91 9.09 2.03
N ARG A 54 -8.13 8.06 1.20
CA ARG A 54 -7.97 6.67 1.59
C ARG A 54 -6.50 6.31 1.51
N THR A 55 -6.09 5.40 2.39
CA THR A 55 -4.76 4.81 2.39
C THR A 55 -4.84 3.46 1.70
N PRO A 56 -3.71 2.87 1.29
CA PRO A 56 -3.67 1.51 0.78
C PRO A 56 -4.31 0.53 1.78
N LEU A 57 -4.13 0.76 3.09
CA LEU A 57 -4.77 -0.03 4.14
C LEU A 57 -6.29 0.10 4.16
N HIS A 58 -6.85 1.30 3.92
CA HIS A 58 -8.31 1.47 3.79
C HIS A 58 -8.87 0.63 2.62
N LEU A 59 -8.12 0.49 1.52
CA LEU A 59 -8.54 -0.36 0.39
C LEU A 59 -8.49 -1.85 0.74
N VAL A 60 -7.43 -2.30 1.40
CA VAL A 60 -7.29 -3.69 1.88
C VAL A 60 -8.45 -4.05 2.82
N ALA A 61 -8.72 -3.19 3.81
CA ALA A 61 -9.82 -3.37 4.76
C ALA A 61 -11.20 -3.41 4.09
N ARG A 62 -11.45 -2.54 3.09
CA ARG A 62 -12.72 -2.50 2.37
C ARG A 62 -12.95 -3.73 1.50
N LEU A 63 -11.90 -4.27 0.90
CA LEU A 63 -11.99 -5.42 -0.01
C LEU A 63 -12.08 -6.75 0.73
N GLY A 64 -12.08 -6.74 2.08
CA GLY A 64 -12.10 -7.96 2.88
C GLY A 64 -10.80 -8.78 2.79
N PHE A 65 -9.77 -8.22 2.16
CA PHE A 65 -8.42 -8.75 2.22
C PHE A 65 -7.96 -8.52 3.65
N MET A 66 -7.93 -9.58 4.46
CA MET A 66 -7.41 -9.51 5.81
C MET A 66 -5.96 -9.02 5.69
N PRO A 67 -5.63 -7.79 6.11
CA PRO A 67 -4.23 -7.44 6.27
C PRO A 67 -3.72 -8.41 7.33
N PHE A 68 -2.70 -9.17 6.96
CA PHE A 68 -1.88 -9.98 7.83
C PHE A 68 -1.98 -9.51 9.29
N ARG A 69 -2.87 -10.18 10.06
CA ARG A 69 -3.12 -10.06 11.49
C ARG A 69 -2.55 -8.79 12.14
N ILE A 70 -3.30 -7.68 12.10
CA ILE A 70 -3.06 -6.51 12.96
C ILE A 70 -3.55 -6.71 14.41
N GLU A 71 -4.10 -7.88 14.76
CA GLU A 71 -4.44 -8.26 16.14
C GLU A 71 -3.31 -8.95 16.93
N ARG A 72 -2.05 -8.58 16.69
CA ARG A 72 -0.98 -8.84 17.66
C ARG A 72 -0.10 -7.61 17.86
N LEU A 73 -0.72 -6.48 18.13
CA LEU A 73 -0.13 -5.57 19.10
C LEU A 73 -0.65 -6.02 20.47
N PRO A 74 0.17 -6.68 21.33
CA PRO A 74 -0.08 -6.59 22.75
C PRO A 74 0.03 -5.10 23.07
N THR A 75 -1.11 -4.42 23.12
CA THR A 75 -1.21 -3.08 23.66
C THR A 75 -0.75 -3.19 25.10
N LEU A 76 0.51 -2.80 25.27
CA LEU A 76 1.11 -2.42 26.53
C LEU A 76 0.21 -1.33 27.12
N ARG A 77 -0.76 -1.74 27.95
CA ARG A 77 -1.53 -0.84 28.79
C ARG A 77 -1.70 -1.48 30.16
N SER A 78 -0.61 -1.46 30.89
CA SER A 78 -0.57 -1.26 32.34
C SER A 78 0.06 0.13 32.57
N PRO A 79 -0.15 0.81 33.71
CA PRO A 79 -0.43 0.29 35.06
C PRO A 79 -1.89 -0.01 35.36
#